data_AF-A0A2V8H5M9-F1
#
_entry.id   AF-A0A2V8H5M9-F1
#
_cell.length_a   1.000
_cell.length_b   1.000
_cell.length_c   1.000
_cell.angle_alpha   90.00
_cell.angle_beta   90.00
_cell.angle_gamma   90.00
#
_symmetry.space_group_name_H-M   'P 1'
#
loop_
_entity.id
_entity.type
_entity.pdbx_description
1 polymer ?
#
loop_
_entity_poly.entity_id
_entity_poly.type
_entity_poly.pdbx_seq_one_letter_code
_entity_poly.pdbx_strand_id
1 'polypeptide(L)'
;LGSCTSMTIGMYARRKQWPLQDVTVRLQHSRIHAADCADCETKQGMLDKIVREIILTGPLSEEQRARLLDIANKCPVHRTLTSEIKIESFLGR
;
A
#
# COMPACT_ATOMS: atom_id res chain seq x y z
N LEU A 1 3.71 2.48 5.34
CA LEU A 1 2.83 1.87 4.30
C LEU A 1 1.83 0.88 4.88
N GLY A 2 2.27 -0.12 5.66
CA GLY A 2 1.39 -1.17 6.19
C GLY A 2 0.29 -0.65 7.11
N SER A 3 0.67 0.12 8.13
CA SER A 3 -0.26 0.77 9.07
C SER A 3 -1.27 1.69 8.39
N CYS A 4 -0.79 2.58 7.53
CA CYS A 4 -1.65 3.48 6.76
C CYS A 4 -2.66 2.71 5.90
N THR A 5 -2.22 1.60 5.28
CA THR A 5 -3.10 0.71 4.50
C THR A 5 -4.18 0.08 5.38
N SER A 6 -3.80 -0.59 6.48
CA SER A 6 -4.76 -1.28 7.35
C SER A 6 -5.76 -0.31 7.98
N MET A 7 -5.31 0.88 8.42
CA MET A 7 -6.17 1.93 8.93
C MET A 7 -7.18 2.42 7.89
N THR A 8 -6.73 2.71 6.66
CA THR A 8 -7.62 3.19 5.59
C THR A 8 -8.68 2.15 5.22
N ILE A 9 -8.30 0.87 5.09
CA ILE A 9 -9.24 -0.23 4.81
C ILE A 9 -10.25 -0.37 5.96
N GLY A 10 -9.78 -0.45 7.20
CA GLY A 10 -10.64 -0.62 8.38
C GLY A 10 -11.61 0.55 8.55
N MET A 11 -11.14 1.78 8.36
CA MET A 11 -11.99 2.98 8.37
C MET A 11 -13.10 2.91 7.31
N TYR A 12 -12.75 2.54 6.07
CA TYR A 12 -13.72 2.47 4.97
C TYR A 12 -14.77 1.39 5.21
N ALA A 13 -14.36 0.19 5.60
CA ALA A 13 -15.26 -0.92 5.91
C ALA A 13 -16.22 -0.58 7.03
N ARG A 14 -15.74 0.04 8.13
CA ARG A 14 -16.59 0.51 9.24
C ARG A 14 -17.62 1.53 8.77
N ARG A 15 -17.22 2.53 7.97
CA ARG A 15 -18.13 3.55 7.42
C ARG A 15 -19.21 2.95 6.52
N LYS A 16 -18.91 1.86 5.82
CA LYS A 16 -19.85 1.11 4.97
C LYS A 16 -20.61 0.01 5.71
N GLN A 17 -20.34 -0.18 7.01
CA GLN A 17 -20.90 -1.25 7.83
C GLN A 17 -20.64 -2.64 7.23
N TRP A 18 -19.48 -2.85 6.62
CA TRP A 18 -19.09 -4.14 6.05
C TRP A 18 -18.53 -5.06 7.14
N PRO A 19 -18.75 -6.39 7.04
CA PRO A 19 -18.39 -7.34 8.08
C PRO A 19 -16.89 -7.73 8.04
N LEU A 20 -16.01 -6.75 7.86
CA LEU A 20 -14.56 -6.93 7.95
C LEU A 20 -14.17 -7.06 9.43
N GLN A 21 -13.56 -8.19 9.77
CA GLN A 21 -13.14 -8.51 11.14
C GLN A 21 -11.69 -8.11 11.41
N ASP A 22 -10.78 -8.40 10.48
CA ASP A 22 -9.36 -8.09 10.63
C ASP A 22 -8.69 -7.77 9.30
N VAL A 23 -7.61 -6.97 9.37
CA VAL A 23 -6.74 -6.63 8.24
C VAL A 23 -5.29 -6.87 8.62
N THR A 24 -4.69 -7.88 8.01
CA THR A 24 -3.25 -8.13 8.10
C THR A 24 -2.55 -7.63 6.83
N VAL A 25 -1.49 -6.85 6.99
CA VAL A 25 -0.67 -6.35 5.88
C VAL A 25 0.76 -6.81 6.07
N ARG A 26 1.27 -7.60 5.12
CA ARG A 26 2.68 -8.01 5.08
C ARG A 26 3.41 -7.21 4.01
N LEU A 27 4.61 -6.74 4.35
CA LEU A 27 5.46 -6.00 3.45
C LEU A 27 6.78 -6.72 3.29
N GLN A 28 7.25 -6.82 2.05
CA GLN A 28 8.60 -7.24 1.72
C GLN A 28 9.26 -6.14 0.91
N HIS A 29 10.49 -5.78 1.26
CA HIS A 29 11.30 -4.80 0.56
C HIS A 29 12.54 -5.47 -0.01
N SER A 30 12.87 -5.14 -1.24
CA SER A 30 14.03 -5.66 -1.97
C SER A 30 14.52 -4.61 -2.96
N ARG A 31 15.78 -4.71 -3.38
CA ARG A 31 16.26 -3.97 -4.55
C ARG A 31 16.29 -4.88 -5.77
N ILE A 32 15.80 -4.39 -6.90
CA ILE A 32 15.82 -5.09 -8.19
C ILE A 32 16.55 -4.25 -9.23
N HIS A 33 17.05 -4.87 -10.30
CA HIS A 33 17.53 -4.10 -11.44
C HIS A 33 16.33 -3.50 -12.19
N ALA A 34 16.47 -2.25 -12.63
CA ALA A 34 15.46 -1.58 -13.43
C ALA A 34 15.10 -2.34 -14.72
N ALA A 35 16.07 -3.07 -15.28
CA ALA A 35 15.87 -3.94 -16.45
C ALA A 35 14.89 -5.11 -16.18
N ASP A 36 14.78 -5.55 -14.92
CA ASP A 36 13.90 -6.65 -14.52
C ASP A 36 12.49 -6.17 -14.17
N CYS A 37 12.24 -4.85 -14.23
CA CYS A 37 10.92 -4.26 -14.03
C CYS A 37 10.31 -3.83 -15.36
N ALA A 38 9.49 -4.70 -15.95
CA ALA A 38 8.80 -4.43 -17.21
C ALA A 38 7.98 -3.12 -17.17
N ASP A 39 7.31 -2.88 -16.05
CA ASP A 39 6.34 -1.79 -15.88
C ASP A 39 6.93 -0.50 -15.24
N CYS A 40 8.23 -0.45 -14.97
CA CYS A 40 8.86 0.73 -14.36
C CYS A 40 9.28 1.76 -15.43
N GLU A 41 9.10 3.05 -15.14
CA GLU A 41 9.58 4.15 -16.01
C GLU A 41 11.11 4.26 -16.01
N THR A 42 11.73 4.06 -14.84
CA THR A 42 13.19 3.99 -14.73
C THR A 42 13.67 2.69 -15.38
N LYS A 43 14.51 2.79 -16.42
CA LYS A 43 15.02 1.64 -17.19
C LYS A 43 16.48 1.27 -16.89
N GLN A 44 17.17 2.05 -16.06
CA GLN A 44 18.57 1.82 -15.69
C GLN A 44 18.80 2.00 -14.19
N GLY A 45 19.76 1.27 -13.63
CA GLY A 45 20.09 1.32 -12.20
C GLY A 45 19.32 0.31 -11.34
N MET A 46 19.35 0.52 -10.03
CA MET A 46 18.63 -0.29 -9.03
C MET A 46 17.34 0.42 -8.61
N LEU A 47 16.26 -0.34 -8.43
CA LEU A 47 14.98 0.16 -7.94
C LEU A 47 14.63 -0.49 -6.62
N ASP A 48 14.11 0.31 -5.69
CA ASP A 48 13.47 -0.20 -4.48
C ASP A 48 12.09 -0.76 -4.84
N LYS A 49 11.91 -2.06 -4.64
CA LYS A 49 10.64 -2.77 -4.81
C LYS A 49 10.05 -3.07 -3.44
N ILE A 50 8.81 -2.66 -3.24
CA ILE A 50 8.01 -3.03 -2.07
C ILE A 50 6.84 -3.90 -2.54
N VAL A 51 6.81 -5.15 -2.09
CA VAL A 51 5.67 -6.06 -2.27
C VAL A 51 4.77 -5.95 -1.05
N ARG A 52 3.46 -5.78 -1.28
CA ARG A 52 2.45 -5.70 -0.24
C ARG A 52 1.41 -6.79 -0.42
N GLU A 53 1.32 -7.67 0.56
CA GLU A 53 0.25 -8.66 0.67
C GLU A 53 -0.79 -8.16 1.70
N ILE A 54 -2.07 -8.19 1.31
CA ILE A 54 -3.19 -7.76 2.16
C ILE A 54 -4.10 -8.95 2.36
N ILE A 55 -4.33 -9.30 3.63
CA ILE A 55 -5.19 -10.39 4.04
C ILE A 55 -6.40 -9.77 4.76
N LEU A 56 -7.59 -10.06 4.24
CA LEU A 56 -8.86 -9.56 4.77
C LEU A 56 -9.65 -10.72 5.35
N THR A 57 -9.99 -10.64 6.64
CA THR A 57 -10.76 -11.66 7.35
C THR A 57 -12.18 -11.17 7.61
N GLY A 58 -13.17 -12.02 7.36
CA GLY A 58 -14.59 -11.75 7.55
C GLY A 58 -15.44 -12.18 6.34
N PRO A 59 -16.77 -12.28 6.48
CA PRO A 59 -17.68 -12.70 5.42
C PRO A 59 -17.91 -11.59 4.39
N LEU A 60 -16.88 -11.25 3.62
CA LEU A 60 -16.90 -10.23 2.59
C LEU A 60 -17.24 -10.84 1.24
N SER A 61 -18.07 -10.17 0.44
CA SER A 61 -18.27 -10.53 -0.96
C SER A 61 -17.03 -10.21 -1.80
N GLU A 62 -16.92 -10.78 -3.00
CA GLU A 62 -15.82 -10.48 -3.92
C GLU A 62 -15.82 -9.00 -4.33
N GLU A 63 -16.98 -8.38 -4.49
CA GLU A 63 -17.10 -6.95 -4.78
C GLU A 63 -16.58 -6.09 -3.62
N GLN A 64 -16.87 -6.49 -2.38
CA GLN A 64 -16.35 -5.82 -1.19
C GLN A 64 -14.83 -5.97 -1.11
N ARG A 65 -14.29 -7.16 -1.36
CA ARG A 65 -12.84 -7.42 -1.38
C ARG A 65 -12.12 -6.60 -2.44
N ALA A 66 -12.61 -6.63 -3.67
CA ALA A 66 -12.08 -5.82 -4.78
C ALA A 66 -12.11 -4.32 -4.42
N ARG A 67 -13.21 -3.85 -3.82
CA ARG A 67 -13.31 -2.46 -3.41
C ARG A 67 -12.35 -2.09 -2.27
N LEU A 68 -12.15 -2.98 -1.29
CA LEU A 68 -11.19 -2.73 -0.21
C LEU A 68 -9.75 -2.68 -0.75
N LEU A 69 -9.43 -3.46 -1.78
CA LEU A 69 -8.15 -3.38 -2.49
C LEU A 69 -7.96 -2.02 -3.19
N ASP A 70 -8.96 -1.52 -3.91
CA ASP A 70 -8.91 -0.17 -4.50
C ASP A 70 -8.64 0.90 -3.44
N ILE A 71 -9.30 0.78 -2.29
CA ILE A 71 -9.17 1.72 -1.17
C ILE A 71 -7.79 1.62 -0.52
N ALA A 72 -7.20 0.41 -0.46
CA ALA A 72 -5.84 0.20 -0.01
C ALA A 72 -4.80 0.96 -0.84
N ASN A 73 -5.06 1.14 -2.15
CA ASN A 73 -4.21 1.91 -3.07
C ASN A 73 -4.44 3.42 -3.00
N LYS A 74 -5.38 3.88 -2.17
CA LYS A 74 -5.66 5.32 -1.96
C LYS A 74 -5.18 5.82 -0.61
N CYS A 75 -4.48 4.98 0.17
CA CYS A 75 -3.99 5.38 1.48
C CYS A 75 -2.92 6.49 1.33
N PRO A 76 -2.88 7.50 2.24
CA PRO A 76 -1.97 8.64 2.14
C PRO A 76 -0.51 8.26 1.87
N VAL A 77 0.02 7.26 2.58
CA VAL A 77 1.43 6.84 2.41
C VAL A 77 1.69 6.20 1.04
N HIS A 78 0.73 5.45 0.47
CA HIS A 78 0.88 4.94 -0.89
C HIS A 78 1.00 6.09 -1.88
N ARG A 79 0.12 7.11 -1.76
CA ARG A 79 0.17 8.29 -2.63
C ARG A 79 1.50 9.03 -2.55
N THR A 80 2.05 9.18 -1.34
CA THR A 80 3.38 9.78 -1.16
C THR A 80 4.46 8.95 -1.86
N LEU A 81 4.46 7.62 -1.70
CA LEU A 81 5.47 6.75 -2.29
C LEU A 81 5.42 6.65 -3.82
N THR A 82 4.29 7.00 -4.43
CA THR A 82 4.08 6.96 -5.89
C THR A 82 4.06 8.34 -6.54
N SER A 83 4.36 9.41 -5.79
CA SER A 83 4.48 10.77 -6.32
C SER A 83 5.94 11.21 -6.36
N GLU A 84 6.22 12.38 -6.93
CA GLU A 84 7.48 13.06 -6.69
C GLU A 84 7.60 13.43 -5.20
N ILE A 85 8.74 13.11 -4.58
CA ILE A 85 8.97 13.34 -3.14
C ILE A 85 10.23 14.18 -2.97
N LYS A 86 10.09 15.32 -2.28
CA LYS A 86 11.22 16.08 -1.75
C LYS A 86 11.27 15.85 -0.23
N ILE A 87 12.42 15.39 0.27
CA ILE A 87 12.66 15.21 1.70
C ILE A 87 13.71 16.23 2.14
N GLU A 88 13.37 17.05 3.12
CA GLU A 88 14.30 17.96 3.79
C GLU A 88 14.52 17.45 5.23
N SER A 89 15.75 17.56 5.73
CA SER A 89 16.11 17.05 7.06
C SER A 89 16.91 18.11 7.81
N PHE A 90 16.58 18.30 9.08
CA PHE A 90 17.30 19.17 9.99
C PHE A 90 17.41 18.51 11.36
N LEU A 91 18.51 18.77 12.07
CA LEU A 91 18.65 18.38 13.46
C LEU A 91 17.96 19.43 14.34
N GLY A 92 16.93 19.01 15.09
CA GLY A 92 16.27 19.86 16.08
C GLY A 92 17.20 20.14 17.28
N ARG A 93 17.03 21.30 17.91
CA ARG A 93 17.67 21.64 19.18
C ARG A 93 16.80 21.24 20.36
#